data_AF-A0AAE0BD03-F1
#
_entry.id   AF-A0AAE0BD03-F1
#
_cell.length_a   1.000
_cell.length_b   1.000
_cell.length_c   1.000
_cell.angle_alpha   90.00
_cell.angle_beta   90.00
_cell.angle_gamma   90.00
#
_symmetry.space_group_name_H-M   'P 1'
#
loop_
_entity.id
_entity.type
_entity.pdbx_description
1 polymer ?
#
loop_
_entity_poly.entity_id
_entity_poly.type
_entity_poly.pdbx_seq_one_letter_code
_entity_poly.pdbx_strand_id
1 'polypeptide(L)'
;MGWLGSNSLTGTVPTEMGALIQLSFLWLESSSLTGTVPTEMGALTQLTWLRLDSNSLTSTVPTEMGELTQLRRLRLDSNSLTGTVPTEMGALIQLSEL
;
A
#
# COMPACT_ATOMS: atom_id res chain seq x y z
N MET A 1 7.67 11.93 26.06
CA MET A 1 6.48 11.16 25.67
C MET A 1 5.69 11.99 24.69
N GLY A 2 5.59 11.55 23.43
CA GLY A 2 4.89 12.27 22.36
C GLY A 2 5.21 11.59 21.05
N TRP A 3 4.44 10.55 20.70
CA TRP A 3 4.50 9.97 19.37
C TRP A 3 3.81 10.96 18.43
N LEU A 4 4.57 11.60 17.53
CA LEU A 4 4.03 12.33 16.39
C LEU A 4 3.55 11.32 15.33
N GLY A 5 2.69 10.38 15.73
CA GLY A 5 2.17 9.30 14.88
C GLY A 5 0.90 9.69 14.11
N SER A 6 0.43 10.93 14.27
CA SER A 6 -0.71 11.47 13.53
C SER A 6 -0.22 12.61 12.65
N ASN A 7 0.43 12.28 11.54
CA ASN A 7 0.41 13.21 10.43
C ASN A 7 -1.02 13.17 9.90
N SER A 8 -1.77 14.27 10.03
CA SER A 8 -3.08 14.43 9.40
C SER A 8 -2.93 14.57 7.88
N LEU A 9 -2.16 13.67 7.25
CA LEU A 9 -2.32 13.37 5.85
C LEU A 9 -3.81 13.05 5.67
N THR A 10 -4.40 13.59 4.62
CA THR A 10 -5.82 13.45 4.31
C THR A 10 -5.95 13.47 2.80
N GLY A 11 -7.08 13.01 2.28
CA GLY A 11 -7.29 12.87 0.84
C GLY A 11 -6.79 11.52 0.32
N THR A 12 -6.50 11.45 -0.96
CA THR A 12 -6.17 10.19 -1.66
C THR A 12 -4.67 9.96 -1.75
N VAL A 13 -4.27 8.70 -1.96
CA VAL A 13 -2.90 8.38 -2.38
C VAL A 13 -2.70 8.93 -3.81
N PRO A 14 -1.74 9.85 -4.05
CA PRO A 14 -1.52 10.42 -5.37
C PRO A 14 -0.90 9.41 -6.34
N THR A 15 -1.30 9.47 -7.61
CA THR A 15 -0.76 8.59 -8.67
C THR A 15 0.73 8.86 -8.92
N GLU A 16 1.18 10.09 -8.68
CA GLU A 16 2.57 10.53 -8.79
C GLU A 16 3.51 9.75 -7.86
N MET A 17 2.99 9.08 -6.83
CA MET A 17 3.79 8.20 -5.99
C MET A 17 4.47 7.09 -6.80
N GLY A 18 3.87 6.63 -7.91
CA GLY A 18 4.47 5.65 -8.81
C GLY A 18 5.80 6.11 -9.44
N ALA A 19 6.10 7.42 -9.43
CA ALA A 19 7.38 7.94 -9.91
C ALA A 19 8.54 7.71 -8.92
N LEU A 20 8.25 7.36 -7.67
CA LEU A 20 9.24 7.17 -6.61
C LEU A 20 9.88 5.76 -6.67
N ILE A 21 10.30 5.33 -7.86
CA ILE A 21 10.71 3.96 -8.21
C ILE A 21 11.87 3.39 -7.39
N GLN A 22 12.60 4.22 -6.64
CA GLN A 22 13.69 3.81 -5.77
C GLN A 22 13.25 3.56 -4.31
N LEU A 23 11.97 3.72 -3.99
CA LEU A 23 11.47 3.49 -2.64
C LEU A 23 11.58 2.02 -2.24
N SER A 24 12.18 1.80 -1.07
CA SER A 24 12.24 0.47 -0.42
C SER A 24 11.21 0.30 0.70
N PHE A 25 10.75 1.39 1.28
CA PHE A 25 9.78 1.42 2.37
C PHE A 25 8.76 2.52 2.11
N LEU A 26 7.48 2.18 2.25
CA LEU A 26 6.40 3.15 2.21
C LEU A 26 5.45 2.92 3.39
N TRP A 27 5.38 3.92 4.27
CA TRP A 27 4.56 3.93 5.48
C TRP A 27 3.58 5.08 5.40
N LEU A 28 2.30 4.75 5.21
CA LEU A 28 1.19 5.68 5.20
C LEU A 28 0.09 5.22 6.16
N GLU A 29 0.42 4.40 7.16
CA GLU A 29 -0.56 3.93 8.13
C GLU A 29 -1.14 5.10 8.96
N SER A 30 -2.35 4.94 9.49
CA SER A 30 -2.95 5.88 10.44
C SER A 30 -3.03 7.34 9.93
N SER A 31 -3.27 7.51 8.63
CA SER A 31 -3.11 8.77 7.90
C SER A 31 -4.42 9.24 7.26
N SER A 32 -5.59 8.83 7.79
CA SER A 32 -6.93 9.23 7.32
C SER A 32 -7.12 9.26 5.78
N LEU A 33 -6.38 8.41 5.06
CA LEU A 33 -6.40 8.39 3.60
C LEU A 33 -7.72 7.80 3.11
N THR A 34 -8.28 8.37 2.04
CA THR A 34 -9.53 7.97 1.42
C THR A 34 -9.33 7.59 -0.06
N GLY A 35 -10.39 7.18 -0.74
CA GLY A 35 -10.31 6.80 -2.16
C GLY A 35 -9.78 5.38 -2.34
N THR A 36 -9.07 5.12 -3.43
CA THR A 36 -8.57 3.80 -3.82
C THR A 36 -7.05 3.74 -3.75
N VAL A 37 -6.49 2.53 -3.74
CA VAL A 37 -5.05 2.33 -3.98
C VAL A 37 -4.78 2.56 -5.48
N PRO A 38 -3.88 3.47 -5.89
CA PRO A 38 -3.58 3.71 -7.29
C PRO A 38 -2.88 2.52 -7.94
N THR A 39 -3.17 2.25 -9.21
CA THR A 39 -2.51 1.18 -9.98
C THR A 39 -1.03 1.49 -10.20
N GLU A 40 -0.65 2.77 -10.23
CA GLU A 40 0.71 3.26 -10.37
C GLU A 40 1.63 2.82 -9.24
N MET A 41 1.09 2.41 -8.09
CA MET A 41 1.90 1.82 -7.03
C MET A 41 2.62 0.53 -7.48
N GLY A 42 2.12 -0.18 -8.49
CA GLY A 42 2.81 -1.34 -9.06
C GLY A 42 4.17 -1.01 -9.68
N ALA A 43 4.44 0.27 -10.00
CA ALA A 43 5.74 0.71 -10.50
C ALA A 43 6.85 0.71 -9.42
N LEU A 44 6.48 0.62 -8.14
CA LEU A 44 7.40 0.68 -7.00
C LEU A 44 8.07 -0.67 -6.73
N THR A 45 8.62 -1.30 -7.76
CA THR A 45 9.13 -2.69 -7.75
C THR A 45 10.28 -2.94 -6.77
N GLN A 46 10.92 -1.88 -6.26
CA GLN A 46 11.95 -1.94 -5.23
C GLN A 46 11.40 -1.97 -3.80
N LEU A 47 10.08 -1.83 -3.62
CA LEU A 47 9.46 -1.86 -2.30
C LEU A 47 9.64 -3.22 -1.63
N THR A 48 10.08 -3.15 -0.38
CA THR A 48 10.18 -4.30 0.51
C THR A 48 9.07 -4.27 1.55
N TRP A 49 8.70 -3.10 2.08
CA TRP A 49 7.57 -2.93 2.99
C TRP A 49 6.58 -1.88 2.48
N LEU A 50 5.30 -2.24 2.50
CA LEU A 50 4.19 -1.36 2.20
C LEU A 50 3.17 -1.42 3.34
N ARG A 51 2.94 -0.28 3.99
CA ARG A 51 1.94 -0.10 5.04
C ARG A 51 0.92 0.95 4.62
N LEU A 52 -0.32 0.50 4.42
CA LEU A 52 -1.49 1.33 4.18
C LEU A 52 -2.56 1.07 5.26
N ASP A 53 -2.24 0.33 6.31
CA ASP A 53 -3.17 -0.06 7.36
C ASP A 53 -3.73 1.13 8.14
N SER A 54 -4.91 0.96 8.74
CA SER A 54 -5.56 1.99 9.56
C SER A 54 -5.85 3.29 8.79
N ASN A 55 -6.43 3.17 7.60
CA ASN A 55 -6.93 4.28 6.78
C ASN A 55 -8.41 4.07 6.42
N SER A 56 -8.94 4.88 5.51
CA SER A 56 -10.30 4.77 4.96
C SER A 56 -10.27 4.47 3.46
N LEU A 57 -9.27 3.70 3.00
CA LEU A 57 -9.19 3.25 1.62
C LEU A 57 -10.35 2.30 1.30
N THR A 58 -10.86 2.40 0.08
CA THR A 58 -12.07 1.72 -0.42
C THR A 58 -11.78 1.00 -1.74
N SER A 59 -12.78 0.30 -2.27
CA SER A 59 -12.68 -0.50 -3.50
C SER A 59 -11.76 -1.72 -3.34
N THR A 60 -11.40 -2.34 -4.46
CA THR A 60 -10.56 -3.54 -4.52
C THR A 60 -9.08 -3.21 -4.48
N VAL A 61 -8.28 -4.19 -4.09
CA VAL A 61 -6.82 -4.16 -4.27
C VAL A 61 -6.48 -4.24 -5.77
N PRO A 62 -5.64 -3.33 -6.32
CA PRO A 62 -5.20 -3.39 -7.71
C PRO A 62 -4.41 -4.66 -8.03
N THR A 63 -4.61 -5.20 -9.22
CA THR A 63 -3.84 -6.36 -9.75
C THR A 63 -2.35 -6.05 -9.85
N GLU A 64 -2.01 -4.79 -10.12
CA GLU A 64 -0.65 -4.26 -10.27
C GLU A 64 0.18 -4.36 -8.98
N MET A 65 -0.46 -4.56 -7.82
CA MET A 65 0.29 -4.87 -6.60
C MET A 65 1.06 -6.20 -6.71
N GLY A 66 0.70 -7.09 -7.63
CA GLY A 66 1.46 -8.30 -7.95
C GLY A 66 2.84 -8.02 -8.54
N GLU A 67 3.09 -6.83 -9.10
CA GLU A 67 4.40 -6.44 -9.67
C GLU A 67 5.46 -6.16 -8.60
N LEU A 68 5.05 -6.00 -7.33
CA LEU A 68 5.91 -5.72 -6.19
C LEU A 68 6.69 -6.97 -5.72
N THR A 69 7.37 -7.66 -6.62
CA THR A 69 8.01 -8.97 -6.38
C THR A 69 9.10 -8.99 -5.30
N GLN A 70 9.60 -7.82 -4.87
CA GLN A 70 10.53 -7.67 -3.75
C GLN A 70 9.83 -7.47 -2.39
N LEU A 71 8.50 -7.39 -2.37
CA LEU A 71 7.71 -7.10 -1.18
C LEU A 71 7.79 -8.26 -0.19
N ARG A 72 8.12 -7.93 1.05
CA ARG A 72 8.27 -8.85 2.18
C ARG A 72 7.20 -8.65 3.22
N ARG A 73 6.72 -7.41 3.37
CA ARG A 73 5.66 -7.05 4.31
C ARG A 73 4.62 -6.18 3.63
N LEU A 74 3.37 -6.58 3.73
CA LEU A 74 2.22 -5.85 3.24
C LEU A 74 1.21 -5.70 4.37
N ARG A 75 0.77 -4.48 4.66
CA ARG A 75 -0.32 -4.23 5.61
C ARG A 75 -1.39 -3.38 4.94
N LEU A 76 -2.58 -3.96 4.79
CA LEU A 76 -3.75 -3.31 4.19
C LEU A 76 -4.98 -3.35 5.12
N ASP A 77 -4.85 -4.01 6.27
CA ASP A 77 -5.94 -4.19 7.22
C ASP A 77 -6.43 -2.86 7.78
N SER A 78 -7.57 -2.89 8.46
CA SER A 78 -8.15 -1.68 9.06
C SER A 78 -8.40 -0.58 8.00
N ASN A 79 -8.92 -1.00 6.84
CA ASN A 79 -9.45 -0.16 5.76
C ASN A 79 -10.88 -0.63 5.39
N SER A 80 -11.51 0.03 4.42
CA SER A 80 -12.81 -0.37 3.84
C SER A 80 -12.66 -1.02 2.46
N LEU A 81 -11.56 -1.75 2.24
CA LEU A 81 -11.31 -2.49 1.01
C LEU A 81 -12.30 -3.66 0.86
N THR A 82 -12.75 -3.91 -0.37
CA THR A 82 -13.74 -4.96 -0.69
C THR A 82 -13.25 -5.86 -1.83
N GLY A 83 -14.05 -6.85 -2.21
CA GLY A 83 -13.72 -7.80 -3.26
C GLY A 83 -12.80 -8.93 -2.80
N THR A 84 -12.20 -9.62 -3.78
CA THR A 84 -11.29 -10.74 -3.55
C THR A 84 -9.84 -10.29 -3.66
N VAL A 85 -8.94 -10.98 -2.96
CA VAL A 85 -7.49 -10.83 -3.16
C VAL A 85 -7.15 -11.17 -4.63
N PRO A 86 -6.50 -10.27 -5.39
CA PRO A 86 -6.11 -10.55 -6.77
C PRO A 86 -5.21 -11.77 -6.88
N THR A 87 -5.42 -12.60 -7.91
CA THR A 87 -4.60 -13.80 -8.16
C THR A 87 -3.12 -13.47 -8.43
N GLU A 88 -2.87 -12.28 -8.94
CA GLU A 88 -1.56 -11.68 -9.23
C GLU A 88 -0.72 -11.54 -7.96
N MET A 89 -1.34 -11.42 -6.78
CA MET A 89 -0.61 -11.43 -5.51
C MET A 89 0.12 -12.76 -5.26
N GLY A 90 -0.21 -13.83 -6.00
CA GLY A 90 0.57 -15.07 -6.01
C GLY A 90 2.00 -14.91 -6.53
N ALA A 91 2.32 -13.82 -7.24
CA ALA A 91 3.69 -13.51 -7.68
C ALA A 91 4.60 -13.00 -6.55
N LEU A 92 4.04 -12.62 -5.40
CA LEU A 92 4.76 -12.06 -4.25
C LEU A 92 5.48 -13.16 -3.43
N ILE A 93 6.40 -13.88 -4.06
CA ILE A 93 7.08 -15.04 -3.48
C ILE A 93 7.97 -14.71 -2.27
N GLN A 94 8.32 -13.43 -2.08
CA GLN A 94 9.10 -12.96 -0.93
C GLN A 94 8.22 -12.51 0.24
N LEU A 95 6.90 -12.46 0.08
CA LEU A 95 5.98 -11.97 1.10
C LEU A 95 5.96 -12.94 2.28
N SER A 96 6.38 -12.47 3.45
CA SER A 96 6.40 -13.27 4.68
C SER A 96 5.44 -12.75 5.75
N GLU A 97 4.96 -11.51 5.62
CA GLU A 97 4.00 -10.90 6.54
C GLU A 97 2.90 -10.17 5.76
N LEU A 98 1.65 -10.52 6.05
CA LEU A 98 0.42 -9.95 5.48
C LEU A 98 -0.53 -9.54 6.63
#